data_AF-A0A4Q2D7V2-F1
#
_entry.id   AF-A0A4Q2D7V2-F1
#
_cell.length_a   1.000
_cell.length_b   1.000
_cell.length_c   1.000
_cell.angle_alpha   90.00
_cell.angle_beta   90.00
_cell.angle_gamma   90.00
#
_symmetry.space_group_name_H-M   'P 1'
#
loop_
_entity.id
_entity.type
_entity.pdbx_description
1 polymer ?
#
loop_
_entity_poly.entity_id
_entity_poly.type
_entity_poly.pdbx_seq_one_letter_code
_entity_poly.pdbx_strand_id
1 'polypeptide(L)'
;MDTLIVRPVKRLREGATLDPASLPYVILIDGLDECKGEDRQAEVLTVIRHSLLENDLPFRIFIASRPELAIRSELEPGGHLHKVAYHIQLSDKYDATGDIRRYLWWRLQDLSRRVGHFNWFTADDIETLVQAASGQFISAATAIKYISERRASPSGSGRLKLMLTWTPHEGRCARPFDTLDILYANILLEAKEAYEAVDAQVGDDFLLLVRAYQVNATSGPAPGPVTFEIDRLTAILGLEQPK
;
A
#
# COMPACT_ATOMS: atom_id res chain seq x y z
N MET A 1 12.39 18.41 -16.10
CA MET A 1 11.06 18.97 -16.38
C MET A 1 11.07 20.03 -17.48
N ASP A 2 12.08 20.89 -17.60
CA ASP A 2 12.09 22.01 -18.55
C ASP A 2 11.82 21.61 -20.02
N THR A 3 12.57 20.62 -20.54
CA THR A 3 12.43 20.13 -21.92
C THR A 3 11.09 19.44 -22.19
N LEU A 4 10.54 18.75 -21.19
CA LEU A 4 9.40 17.83 -21.36
C LEU A 4 8.05 18.49 -21.04
N ILE A 5 8.05 19.50 -20.15
CA ILE A 5 6.81 20.11 -19.65
C ILE A 5 6.85 21.62 -19.89
N VAL A 6 7.83 22.32 -19.32
CA VAL A 6 7.84 23.79 -19.27
C VAL A 6 7.90 24.41 -20.67
N ARG A 7 8.91 24.07 -21.48
CA ARG A 7 9.06 24.64 -22.83
C ARG A 7 7.91 24.27 -23.77
N PRO A 8 7.46 23.00 -23.83
CA PRO A 8 6.31 22.66 -24.66
C PRO A 8 5.05 23.46 -24.29
N VAL A 9 4.76 23.62 -23.01
CA VAL A 9 3.58 24.37 -22.54
C VAL A 9 3.69 25.86 -22.85
N LYS A 10 4.87 26.47 -22.66
CA LYS A 10 5.11 27.87 -23.03
C LYS A 10 4.92 28.08 -24.53
N ARG A 11 5.47 27.20 -25.38
CA ARG A 11 5.27 27.24 -26.84
C ARG A 11 3.80 27.11 -27.24
N LEU A 12 3.04 26.24 -26.57
CA LEU A 12 1.60 26.10 -26.81
C LEU A 12 0.83 27.38 -26.46
N ARG A 13 1.19 28.07 -25.38
CA ARG A 13 0.60 29.37 -25.00
C ARG A 13 0.94 30.48 -26.01
N GLU A 14 2.19 30.53 -26.47
CA GLU A 14 2.67 31.54 -27.44
C GLU A 14 2.08 31.33 -28.85
N GLY A 15 1.82 30.08 -29.24
CA GLY A 15 1.33 29.71 -30.57
C GLY A 15 -0.18 29.88 -30.81
N ALA A 16 -0.93 30.38 -29.83
CA ALA A 16 -2.35 30.80 -29.93
C ALA A 16 -3.33 29.83 -30.63
N THR A 17 -3.13 28.52 -30.55
CA THR A 17 -4.07 27.51 -31.12
C THR A 17 -5.00 26.88 -30.08
N LEU A 18 -4.72 27.06 -28.78
CA LEU A 18 -5.52 26.52 -27.69
C LEU A 18 -5.72 27.60 -26.62
N ASP A 19 -6.96 27.73 -26.13
CA ASP A 19 -7.26 28.54 -24.96
C ASP A 19 -6.55 27.90 -23.73
N PRO A 20 -5.67 28.61 -23.02
CA PRO A 20 -5.03 28.09 -21.80
C PRO A 20 -6.04 27.60 -20.75
N ALA A 21 -7.27 28.14 -20.74
CA ALA A 21 -8.34 27.69 -19.85
C ALA A 21 -8.92 26.31 -20.24
N SER A 22 -8.66 25.83 -21.46
CA SER A 22 -9.12 24.53 -21.96
C SER A 22 -8.15 23.37 -21.68
N LEU A 23 -6.91 23.66 -21.23
CA LEU A 23 -5.92 22.64 -20.92
C LEU A 23 -6.21 21.99 -19.56
N PRO A 24 -6.08 20.65 -19.43
CA PRO A 24 -6.09 20.02 -18.12
C PRO A 24 -4.91 20.57 -17.31
N TYR A 25 -5.23 21.41 -16.34
CA TYR A 25 -4.27 22.14 -15.54
C TYR A 25 -3.87 21.38 -14.27
N VAL A 26 -4.22 20.10 -14.12
CA VAL A 26 -3.96 19.37 -12.87
C VAL A 26 -2.87 18.32 -13.08
N ILE A 27 -1.86 18.35 -12.22
CA ILE A 27 -0.84 17.30 -12.12
C ILE A 27 -1.05 16.60 -10.78
N LEU A 28 -1.33 15.29 -10.83
CA LEU A 28 -1.44 14.44 -9.64
C LEU A 28 -0.17 13.60 -9.51
N ILE A 29 0.48 13.67 -8.35
CA ILE A 29 1.62 12.85 -7.98
C ILE A 29 1.17 12.02 -6.79
N ASP A 30 0.99 10.72 -7.01
CA ASP A 30 0.56 9.78 -5.98
C ASP A 30 1.75 8.91 -5.57
N GLY A 31 1.97 8.75 -4.26
CA GLY A 31 3.08 7.97 -3.70
C GLY A 31 4.46 8.61 -3.88
N LEU A 32 4.61 9.92 -3.63
CA LEU A 32 5.93 10.57 -3.72
C LEU A 32 6.98 9.91 -2.81
N ASP A 33 6.57 9.41 -1.65
CA ASP A 33 7.43 8.68 -0.70
C ASP A 33 8.02 7.37 -1.26
N GLU A 34 7.46 6.83 -2.35
CA GLU A 34 8.02 5.65 -3.03
C GLU A 34 9.30 5.95 -3.83
N CYS A 35 9.70 7.23 -3.91
CA CYS A 35 11.01 7.61 -4.41
C CYS A 35 12.11 6.90 -3.61
N LYS A 36 13.14 6.41 -4.30
CA LYS A 36 14.26 5.68 -3.70
C LYS A 36 15.16 6.61 -2.87
N GLY A 37 14.78 6.83 -1.61
CA GLY A 37 15.51 7.62 -0.63
C GLY A 37 15.05 9.08 -0.53
N GLU A 38 15.31 9.66 0.63
CA GLU A 38 14.93 11.03 1.00
C GLU A 38 15.48 12.10 0.04
N ASP A 39 16.73 11.93 -0.42
CA ASP A 39 17.35 12.85 -1.39
C ASP A 39 16.56 12.94 -2.70
N ARG A 40 16.00 11.82 -3.18
CA ARG A 40 15.20 11.77 -4.41
C ARG A 40 13.83 12.41 -4.21
N GLN A 41 13.23 12.22 -3.03
CA GLN A 41 11.98 12.88 -2.67
C GLN A 41 12.17 14.41 -2.66
N ALA A 42 13.23 14.90 -2.01
CA ALA A 42 13.58 16.31 -1.95
C ALA A 42 13.91 16.89 -3.34
N GLU A 43 14.66 16.15 -4.16
CA GLU A 43 14.98 16.53 -5.55
C GLU A 43 13.69 16.74 -6.37
N VAL A 44 12.72 15.83 -6.28
CA VAL A 44 11.44 15.94 -6.99
C VAL A 44 10.67 17.18 -6.53
N LEU A 45 10.58 17.42 -5.21
CA LEU A 45 9.89 18.59 -4.66
C LEU A 45 10.56 19.91 -5.09
N THR A 46 11.88 19.95 -5.09
CA THR A 46 12.69 21.09 -5.56
C THR A 46 12.45 21.35 -7.05
N VAL A 47 12.45 20.30 -7.87
CA VAL A 47 12.20 20.41 -9.31
C VAL A 47 10.77 20.89 -9.58
N ILE A 48 9.77 20.41 -8.83
CA ILE A 48 8.38 20.89 -8.92
C ILE A 48 8.31 22.38 -8.62
N ARG A 49 8.93 22.82 -7.51
CA ARG A 49 8.95 24.22 -7.11
C ARG A 49 9.53 25.11 -8.22
N HIS A 50 10.75 24.85 -8.63
CA HIS A 50 11.46 25.71 -9.58
C HIS A 50 10.93 25.57 -11.02
N SER A 51 10.57 24.37 -11.45
CA SER A 51 10.17 24.15 -12.85
C SER A 51 8.70 24.47 -13.09
N LEU A 52 7.81 24.18 -12.14
CA LEU A 52 6.37 24.25 -12.38
C LEU A 52 5.70 25.42 -11.68
N LEU A 53 6.08 25.72 -10.43
CA LEU A 53 5.44 26.78 -9.64
C LEU A 53 6.02 28.17 -9.91
N GLU A 54 7.30 28.29 -10.27
CA GLU A 54 7.97 29.58 -10.53
C GLU A 54 7.93 30.02 -12.01
N ASN A 55 7.37 29.20 -12.90
CA ASN A 55 7.43 29.42 -14.35
C ASN A 55 6.14 29.98 -14.98
N ASP A 56 5.23 30.55 -14.18
CA ASP A 56 3.89 31.03 -14.59
C ASP A 56 3.13 29.97 -15.40
N LEU A 57 3.26 28.70 -15.04
CA LEU A 57 2.52 27.64 -15.71
C LEU A 57 1.12 27.51 -15.11
N PRO A 58 0.10 27.11 -15.90
CA PRO A 58 -1.27 27.05 -15.42
C PRO A 58 -1.52 25.90 -14.42
N PHE A 59 -0.49 25.12 -14.04
CA PHE A 59 -0.66 23.87 -13.33
C PHE A 59 -1.02 24.04 -11.84
N ARG A 60 -2.02 23.30 -11.40
CA ARG A 60 -2.31 22.96 -10.00
C ARG A 60 -1.77 21.58 -9.72
N ILE A 61 -0.93 21.47 -8.70
CA ILE A 61 -0.22 20.23 -8.39
C ILE A 61 -0.79 19.67 -7.09
N PHE A 62 -1.22 18.41 -7.14
CA PHE A 62 -1.65 17.64 -5.99
C PHE A 62 -0.63 16.55 -5.74
N ILE A 63 -0.10 16.51 -4.52
CA ILE A 63 0.88 15.52 -4.09
C ILE A 63 0.24 14.73 -2.96
N ALA A 64 0.13 13.42 -3.14
CA ALA A 64 -0.23 12.47 -2.10
C ALA A 64 1.02 11.68 -1.71
N SER A 65 1.28 11.59 -0.41
CA SER A 65 2.50 10.96 0.11
C SER A 65 2.36 10.63 1.58
N ARG A 66 3.12 9.63 2.06
CA ARG A 66 3.37 9.45 3.50
C ARG A 66 4.19 10.63 4.07
N PRO A 67 4.03 10.96 5.36
CA PRO A 67 4.70 12.10 5.98
C PRO A 67 6.17 11.78 6.35
N GLU A 68 6.97 11.35 5.37
CA GLU A 68 8.41 11.11 5.57
C GLU A 68 9.18 12.41 5.82
N LEU A 69 10.36 12.31 6.42
CA LEU A 69 11.11 13.47 6.93
C LEU A 69 11.40 14.48 5.82
N ALA A 70 11.86 14.03 4.64
CA ALA A 70 12.14 14.90 3.50
C ALA A 70 10.92 15.72 3.10
N ILE A 71 9.75 15.08 2.98
CA ILE A 71 8.50 15.73 2.58
C ILE A 71 8.02 16.71 3.66
N ARG A 72 8.12 16.32 4.94
CA ARG A 72 7.75 17.20 6.06
C ARG A 72 8.61 18.45 6.10
N SER A 73 9.92 18.28 5.93
CA SER A 73 10.90 19.37 5.98
C SER A 73 10.64 20.40 4.89
N GLU A 74 10.20 19.97 3.70
CA GLU A 74 9.82 20.87 2.60
C GLU A 74 8.59 21.74 2.89
N LEU A 75 7.71 21.31 3.80
CA LEU A 75 6.49 22.02 4.21
C LEU A 75 6.71 22.90 5.45
N GLU A 76 7.72 22.60 6.26
CA GLU A 76 8.09 23.33 7.48
C GLU A 76 8.86 24.63 7.18
N PRO A 77 8.96 25.57 8.14
CA PRO A 77 9.67 26.83 7.92
C PRO A 77 11.12 26.61 7.43
N GLY A 78 11.43 27.14 6.25
CA GLY A 78 12.72 26.96 5.59
C GLY A 78 12.69 26.00 4.40
N GLY A 79 11.66 25.16 4.28
CA GLY A 79 11.41 24.31 3.13
C GLY A 79 10.90 25.07 1.91
N HIS A 80 11.09 24.51 0.72
CA HIS A 80 10.77 25.16 -0.55
C HIS A 80 9.25 25.30 -0.80
N LEU A 81 8.44 24.46 -0.15
CA LEU A 81 6.99 24.46 -0.27
C LEU A 81 6.28 25.14 0.91
N HIS A 82 7.03 25.64 1.89
CA HIS A 82 6.48 26.34 3.04
C HIS A 82 5.68 27.56 2.62
N LYS A 83 4.41 27.66 3.08
CA LYS A 83 3.42 28.70 2.71
C LYS A 83 3.04 28.75 1.22
N VAL A 84 3.64 27.92 0.37
CA VAL A 84 3.30 27.78 -1.05
C VAL A 84 2.27 26.66 -1.23
N ALA A 85 2.47 25.54 -0.53
CA ALA A 85 1.57 24.40 -0.59
C ALA A 85 0.44 24.52 0.44
N TYR A 86 -0.76 24.13 0.03
CA TYR A 86 -1.87 23.86 0.94
C TYR A 86 -1.75 22.42 1.43
N HIS A 87 -1.43 22.23 2.71
CA HIS A 87 -1.19 20.92 3.31
C HIS A 87 -2.44 20.39 4.03
N ILE A 88 -2.94 19.22 3.59
CA ILE A 88 -4.00 18.46 4.26
C ILE A 88 -3.37 17.26 4.95
N GLN A 89 -3.41 17.25 6.29
CA GLN A 89 -2.87 16.16 7.07
C GLN A 89 -3.96 15.11 7.37
N LEU A 90 -3.75 13.87 6.90
CA LEU A 90 -4.73 12.78 7.03
C LEU A 90 -4.44 11.83 8.21
N SER A 91 -3.20 11.77 8.73
CA SER A 91 -2.79 10.76 9.70
C SER A 91 -2.98 11.18 11.17
N ASP A 92 -2.58 12.41 11.53
CA ASP A 92 -2.36 12.72 12.95
C ASP A 92 -3.58 13.34 13.63
N LYS A 93 -4.56 13.80 12.84
CA LYS A 93 -5.75 14.55 13.33
C LYS A 93 -7.07 13.87 13.04
N TYR A 94 -7.05 12.79 12.27
CA TYR A 94 -8.25 12.11 11.82
C TYR A 94 -8.30 10.70 12.40
N ASP A 95 -9.33 10.44 13.19
CA ASP A 95 -9.60 9.12 13.74
C ASP A 95 -10.39 8.27 12.73
N ALA A 96 -9.67 7.37 12.05
CA ALA A 96 -10.26 6.43 11.09
C ALA A 96 -11.12 5.33 11.75
N THR A 97 -11.11 5.19 13.07
CA THR A 97 -11.80 4.11 13.81
C THR A 97 -13.28 4.03 13.47
N GLY A 98 -13.97 5.18 13.41
CA GLY A 98 -15.38 5.26 13.06
C GLY A 98 -15.69 4.73 11.66
N ASP A 99 -14.87 5.11 10.69
CA ASP A 99 -15.09 4.73 9.29
C ASP A 99 -14.65 3.28 9.01
N ILE A 100 -13.60 2.79 9.69
CA ILE A 100 -13.20 1.36 9.66
C ILE A 100 -14.32 0.49 10.22
N ARG A 101 -14.92 0.86 11.36
CA ARG A 101 -16.05 0.14 11.95
C ARG A 101 -17.23 0.03 10.98
N ARG A 102 -17.59 1.16 10.36
CA ARG A 102 -18.67 1.20 9.37
C ARG A 102 -18.36 0.35 8.13
N TYR A 103 -17.12 0.41 7.65
CA TYR A 103 -16.64 -0.42 6.55
C TYR A 103 -16.75 -1.91 6.87
N LEU A 104 -16.22 -2.36 8.02
CA LEU A 104 -16.26 -3.77 8.44
C LEU A 104 -17.69 -4.27 8.59
N TRP A 105 -18.54 -3.50 9.28
CA TRP A 105 -19.95 -3.81 9.45
C TRP A 105 -20.65 -4.03 8.10
N TRP A 106 -20.53 -3.07 7.18
CA TRP A 106 -21.20 -3.14 5.89
C TRP A 106 -20.69 -4.31 5.04
N ARG A 107 -19.38 -4.57 5.06
CA ARG A 107 -18.77 -5.66 4.29
C ARG A 107 -19.15 -7.05 4.82
N LEU A 108 -19.18 -7.25 6.13
CA LEU A 108 -19.62 -8.51 6.73
C LEU A 108 -21.13 -8.75 6.52
N GLN A 109 -21.95 -7.70 6.58
CA GLN A 109 -23.36 -7.78 6.21
C GLN A 109 -23.56 -8.19 4.75
N ASP A 110 -22.84 -7.57 3.82
CA ASP A 110 -22.94 -7.94 2.40
C ASP A 110 -22.48 -9.38 2.15
N LEU A 111 -21.42 -9.84 2.85
CA LEU A 111 -21.00 -11.25 2.80
C LEU A 111 -22.09 -12.20 3.31
N SER A 112 -22.75 -11.86 4.42
CA SER A 112 -23.88 -12.64 4.96
C SER A 112 -24.99 -12.83 3.94
N ARG A 113 -25.36 -11.74 3.25
CA ARG A 113 -26.37 -11.77 2.19
C ARG A 113 -25.97 -12.63 1.01
N ARG A 114 -24.69 -12.60 0.61
CA ARG A 114 -24.17 -13.40 -0.52
C ARG A 114 -24.11 -14.89 -0.20
N VAL A 115 -23.82 -15.25 1.05
CA VAL A 115 -23.65 -16.66 1.49
C VAL A 115 -24.96 -17.26 2.00
N GLY A 116 -25.98 -16.43 2.29
CA GLY A 116 -27.27 -16.88 2.81
C GLY A 116 -27.21 -17.29 4.29
N HIS A 117 -26.10 -17.03 4.97
CA HIS A 117 -25.91 -17.27 6.39
C HIS A 117 -25.93 -15.93 7.13
N PHE A 118 -26.92 -15.75 7.99
CA PHE A 118 -27.06 -14.57 8.84
C PHE A 118 -26.53 -14.85 10.25
N ASN A 119 -26.17 -13.81 10.98
CA ASN A 119 -25.79 -13.86 12.41
C ASN A 119 -24.54 -14.71 12.73
N TRP A 120 -23.56 -14.77 11.82
CA TRP A 120 -22.30 -15.50 12.04
C TRP A 120 -21.15 -14.60 12.57
N PHE A 121 -21.44 -13.33 12.81
CA PHE A 121 -20.55 -12.37 13.46
C PHE A 121 -21.36 -11.50 14.44
N THR A 122 -20.68 -10.93 15.41
CA THR A 122 -21.24 -10.07 16.46
C THR A 122 -20.68 -8.65 16.35
N ALA A 123 -21.24 -7.71 17.12
CA ALA A 123 -20.68 -6.36 17.24
C ALA A 123 -19.27 -6.40 17.88
N ASP A 124 -19.05 -7.29 18.85
CA ASP A 124 -17.76 -7.44 19.53
C ASP A 124 -16.66 -7.97 18.60
N ASP A 125 -17.01 -8.86 17.67
CA ASP A 125 -16.08 -9.31 16.61
C ASP A 125 -15.62 -8.13 15.75
N ILE A 126 -16.54 -7.19 15.45
CA ILE A 126 -16.23 -5.98 14.68
C ILE A 126 -15.33 -5.07 15.47
N GLU A 127 -15.61 -4.83 16.76
CA GLU A 127 -14.74 -4.00 17.59
C GLU A 127 -13.33 -4.59 17.70
N THR A 128 -13.22 -5.91 17.80
CA THR A 128 -11.91 -6.59 17.84
C THR A 128 -11.14 -6.37 16.54
N LEU A 129 -11.80 -6.49 15.38
CA LEU A 129 -11.19 -6.19 14.08
C LEU A 129 -10.84 -4.69 13.92
N VAL A 130 -11.65 -3.78 14.46
CA VAL A 130 -11.38 -2.33 14.47
C VAL A 130 -10.12 -2.03 15.27
N GLN A 131 -10.00 -2.60 16.47
CA GLN A 131 -8.81 -2.44 17.31
C GLN A 131 -7.57 -3.02 16.62
N ALA A 132 -7.71 -4.22 16.05
CA ALA A 132 -6.63 -4.87 15.33
C ALA A 132 -6.19 -4.10 14.06
N ALA A 133 -7.11 -3.37 13.43
CA ALA A 133 -6.78 -2.53 12.28
C ALA A 133 -5.91 -1.32 12.67
N SER A 134 -5.91 -0.89 13.94
CA SER A 134 -5.07 0.21 14.45
C SER A 134 -5.11 1.47 13.57
N GLY A 135 -6.31 1.85 13.12
CA GLY A 135 -6.52 3.01 12.23
C GLY A 135 -6.12 2.80 10.76
N GLN A 136 -5.65 1.60 10.38
CA GLN A 136 -5.18 1.31 9.03
C GLN A 136 -6.25 0.60 8.19
N PHE A 137 -6.83 1.33 7.24
CA PHE A 137 -7.83 0.78 6.32
C PHE A 137 -7.33 -0.43 5.53
N ILE A 138 -6.05 -0.48 5.18
CA ILE A 138 -5.47 -1.63 4.48
C ILE A 138 -5.56 -2.91 5.31
N SER A 139 -5.41 -2.82 6.63
CA SER A 139 -5.56 -3.97 7.54
C SER A 139 -7.00 -4.49 7.52
N ALA A 140 -7.98 -3.60 7.70
CA ALA A 140 -9.40 -3.95 7.65
C ALA A 140 -9.83 -4.51 6.28
N ALA A 141 -9.32 -3.94 5.18
CA ALA A 141 -9.59 -4.42 3.83
C ALA A 141 -8.99 -5.81 3.57
N THR A 142 -7.76 -6.05 4.04
CA THR A 142 -7.10 -7.36 3.96
C THR A 142 -7.86 -8.41 4.78
N ALA A 143 -8.32 -8.07 5.98
CA ALA A 143 -9.16 -8.92 6.81
C ALA A 143 -10.43 -9.37 6.06
N ILE A 144 -11.17 -8.41 5.51
CA ILE A 144 -12.37 -8.70 4.71
C ILE A 144 -12.03 -9.55 3.49
N LYS A 145 -10.91 -9.26 2.80
CA LYS A 145 -10.48 -10.05 1.64
C LYS A 145 -10.24 -11.50 2.03
N TYR A 146 -9.48 -11.75 3.09
CA TYR A 146 -9.23 -13.08 3.63
C TYR A 146 -10.53 -13.80 4.00
N ILE A 147 -11.40 -13.17 4.78
CA ILE A 147 -12.70 -13.73 5.19
C ILE A 147 -13.60 -14.03 3.98
N SER A 148 -13.55 -13.20 2.95
CA SER A 148 -14.40 -13.32 1.75
C SER A 148 -13.97 -14.39 0.76
N GLU A 149 -12.79 -15.01 0.95
CA GLU A 149 -12.27 -16.00 0.03
C GLU A 149 -13.20 -17.23 -0.02
N ARG A 150 -13.75 -17.50 -1.21
CA ARG A 150 -14.83 -18.47 -1.42
C ARG A 150 -14.32 -19.88 -1.64
N ARG A 151 -13.11 -20.01 -2.19
CA ARG A 151 -12.55 -21.32 -2.62
C ARG A 151 -11.68 -21.98 -1.58
N ALA A 152 -11.33 -21.26 -0.53
CA ALA A 152 -10.45 -21.78 0.51
C ALA A 152 -11.28 -22.31 1.70
N SER A 153 -10.83 -23.40 2.30
CA SER A 153 -11.32 -23.90 3.61
C SER A 153 -10.48 -23.27 4.74
N PRO A 154 -11.04 -22.88 5.90
CA PRO A 154 -12.44 -23.01 6.31
C PRO A 154 -13.37 -21.96 5.67
N SER A 155 -14.68 -22.05 5.90
CA SER A 155 -15.66 -21.05 5.43
C SER A 155 -15.39 -19.65 5.99
N GLY A 156 -16.03 -18.61 5.45
CA GLY A 156 -15.85 -17.22 5.93
C GLY A 156 -16.06 -17.05 7.43
N SER A 157 -17.00 -17.78 8.05
CA SER A 157 -17.18 -17.77 9.50
C SER A 157 -16.05 -18.45 10.26
N GLY A 158 -15.46 -19.51 9.70
CA GLY A 158 -14.26 -20.14 10.26
C GLY A 158 -13.05 -19.21 10.17
N ARG A 159 -12.86 -18.51 9.04
CA ARG A 159 -11.79 -17.52 8.87
C ARG A 159 -11.91 -16.33 9.80
N LEU A 160 -13.13 -15.83 10.02
CA LEU A 160 -13.36 -14.79 11.01
C LEU A 160 -12.92 -15.26 12.40
N LYS A 161 -13.29 -16.47 12.81
CA LYS A 161 -12.85 -17.04 14.09
C LYS A 161 -11.32 -17.15 14.16
N LEU A 162 -10.66 -17.65 13.11
CA LEU A 162 -9.20 -17.69 13.04
C LEU A 162 -8.59 -16.30 13.21
N MET A 163 -9.09 -15.32 12.46
CA MET A 163 -8.62 -13.94 12.59
C MET A 163 -8.76 -13.39 14.01
N LEU A 164 -9.89 -13.65 14.68
CA LEU A 164 -10.10 -13.23 16.07
C LEU A 164 -9.17 -13.94 17.07
N THR A 165 -8.68 -15.15 16.75
CA THR A 165 -7.64 -15.79 17.57
C THR A 165 -6.26 -15.18 17.38
N TRP A 166 -6.01 -14.56 16.23
CA TRP A 166 -4.73 -13.93 15.91
C TRP A 166 -4.62 -12.52 16.47
N THR A 167 -5.75 -11.86 16.76
CA THR A 167 -5.74 -10.50 17.30
C THR A 167 -5.20 -10.50 18.74
N PRO A 168 -4.08 -9.80 19.01
CA PRO A 168 -3.53 -9.73 20.36
C PRO A 168 -4.54 -9.11 21.33
N HIS A 169 -4.64 -9.67 22.54
CA HIS A 169 -5.37 -9.00 23.61
C HIS A 169 -4.58 -7.77 24.07
N GLU A 170 -5.30 -6.73 24.52
CA GLU A 170 -4.75 -5.41 24.87
C GLU A 170 -3.44 -5.49 25.67
N GLY A 171 -2.45 -4.70 25.27
CA GLY A 171 -1.19 -4.52 26.03
C GLY A 171 0.00 -5.41 25.64
N ARG A 172 -0.09 -6.20 24.56
CA ARG A 172 0.96 -7.17 24.18
C ARG A 172 1.87 -6.78 23.01
N CYS A 173 1.63 -5.65 22.36
CA CYS A 173 2.42 -5.24 21.19
C CYS A 173 3.58 -4.34 21.64
N ALA A 174 4.80 -4.87 21.55
CA ALA A 174 6.03 -4.16 21.87
C ALA A 174 6.50 -3.29 20.70
N ARG A 175 6.05 -3.58 19.48
CA ARG A 175 6.41 -2.86 18.25
C ARG A 175 5.16 -2.30 17.54
N PRO A 176 5.31 -1.20 16.78
CA PRO A 176 4.18 -0.52 16.12
C PRO A 176 3.39 -1.37 15.13
N PHE A 177 3.99 -2.43 14.58
CA PHE A 177 3.39 -3.26 13.52
C PHE A 177 3.13 -4.70 13.93
N ASP A 178 3.32 -5.07 15.20
CA ASP A 178 3.21 -6.46 15.66
C ASP A 178 1.86 -7.10 15.27
N THR A 179 0.76 -6.37 15.38
CA THR A 179 -0.57 -6.87 15.00
C THR A 179 -0.69 -7.17 13.51
N LEU A 180 -0.06 -6.35 12.65
CA LEU A 180 -0.02 -6.59 11.21
C LEU A 180 0.88 -7.77 10.88
N ASP A 181 2.05 -7.83 11.51
CA ASP A 181 3.02 -8.91 11.29
C ASP A 181 2.38 -10.26 11.66
N ILE A 182 1.67 -10.32 12.79
CA ILE A 182 0.90 -11.51 13.20
C ILE A 182 -0.19 -11.83 12.17
N LEU A 183 -0.96 -10.84 11.71
CA LEU A 183 -2.01 -11.05 10.71
C LEU A 183 -1.45 -11.62 9.41
N TYR A 184 -0.43 -10.97 8.83
CA TYR A 184 0.16 -11.40 7.56
C TYR A 184 0.88 -12.74 7.70
N ALA A 185 1.64 -12.95 8.78
CA ALA A 185 2.33 -14.22 9.01
C ALA A 185 1.35 -15.38 9.10
N ASN A 186 0.24 -15.22 9.82
CA ASN A 186 -0.76 -16.28 9.95
C ASN A 186 -1.52 -16.52 8.64
N ILE A 187 -1.84 -15.47 7.87
CA ILE A 187 -2.43 -15.64 6.52
C ILE A 187 -1.47 -16.42 5.62
N LEU A 188 -0.17 -16.12 5.65
CA LEU A 188 0.84 -16.81 4.86
C LEU A 188 1.05 -18.25 5.32
N LEU A 189 1.02 -18.51 6.64
CA LEU A 189 1.14 -19.86 7.19
C LEU A 189 -0.04 -20.73 6.77
N GLU A 190 -1.28 -20.22 6.88
CA GLU A 190 -2.47 -20.92 6.40
C GLU A 190 -2.41 -21.20 4.88
N ALA A 191 -1.91 -20.24 4.10
CA ALA A 191 -1.72 -20.42 2.66
C ALA A 191 -0.66 -21.48 2.36
N LYS A 192 0.43 -21.52 3.13
CA LYS A 192 1.47 -22.53 3.04
C LYS A 192 0.91 -23.92 3.33
N GLU A 193 0.24 -24.08 4.47
CA GLU A 193 -0.32 -25.36 4.88
C GLU A 193 -1.36 -25.87 3.87
N ALA A 194 -2.21 -24.98 3.34
CA ALA A 194 -3.16 -25.33 2.29
C ALA A 194 -2.49 -25.73 0.97
N TYR A 195 -1.39 -25.06 0.59
CA TYR A 195 -0.61 -25.41 -0.60
C TYR A 195 0.05 -26.79 -0.44
N GLU A 196 0.77 -27.01 0.65
CA GLU A 196 1.48 -28.26 0.95
C GLU A 196 0.51 -29.45 1.11
N ALA A 197 -0.71 -29.23 1.62
CA ALA A 197 -1.73 -30.26 1.72
C ALA A 197 -2.26 -30.73 0.35
N VAL A 198 -2.24 -29.87 -0.67
CA VAL A 198 -2.66 -30.21 -2.04
C VAL A 198 -1.50 -30.85 -2.82
N ASP A 199 -0.26 -30.43 -2.54
CA ASP A 199 0.93 -30.78 -3.31
C ASP A 199 1.90 -31.72 -2.57
N ALA A 200 1.40 -32.58 -1.68
CA ALA A 200 2.22 -33.49 -0.87
C ALA A 200 3.03 -34.53 -1.69
N GLN A 201 2.95 -34.53 -3.03
CA GLN A 201 3.68 -35.42 -3.94
C GLN A 201 4.74 -34.75 -4.80
N VAL A 202 4.79 -33.41 -4.87
CA VAL A 202 5.82 -32.66 -5.60
C VAL A 202 6.59 -31.85 -4.56
N GLY A 203 7.92 -32.00 -4.51
CA GLY A 203 8.78 -31.34 -3.53
C GLY A 203 8.95 -29.83 -3.76
N ASP A 204 7.89 -29.13 -4.17
CA ASP A 204 7.93 -27.70 -4.44
C ASP A 204 7.82 -26.93 -3.12
N ASP A 205 8.94 -26.34 -2.71
CA ASP A 205 9.04 -25.52 -1.50
C ASP A 205 8.20 -24.23 -1.67
N PHE A 206 7.14 -24.09 -0.87
CA PHE A 206 6.29 -22.90 -0.83
C PHE A 206 7.11 -21.60 -0.64
N LEU A 207 8.20 -21.66 0.13
CA LEU A 207 9.09 -20.51 0.31
C LEU A 207 9.83 -20.15 -0.98
N LEU A 208 10.14 -21.12 -1.82
CA LEU A 208 10.78 -20.90 -3.11
C LEU A 208 9.83 -20.19 -4.07
N LEU A 209 8.54 -20.54 -4.08
CA LEU A 209 7.51 -19.83 -4.85
C LEU A 209 7.35 -18.37 -4.40
N VAL A 210 7.30 -18.15 -3.08
CA VAL A 210 7.19 -16.79 -2.52
C VAL A 210 8.44 -15.98 -2.83
N ARG A 211 9.65 -16.56 -2.71
CA ARG A 211 10.91 -15.89 -3.07
C ARG A 211 10.98 -15.57 -4.57
N ALA A 212 10.58 -16.50 -5.43
CA ALA A 212 10.52 -16.26 -6.87
C ALA A 212 9.55 -15.12 -7.22
N TYR A 213 8.37 -15.08 -6.59
CA TYR A 213 7.42 -13.99 -6.74
C TYR A 213 7.99 -12.65 -6.26
N GLN A 214 8.63 -12.60 -5.08
CA GLN A 214 9.25 -11.39 -4.54
C GLN A 214 10.34 -10.84 -5.47
N VAL A 215 11.19 -11.71 -6.02
CA VAL A 215 12.23 -11.30 -6.97
C VAL A 215 11.60 -10.72 -8.24
N ASN A 216 10.54 -11.34 -8.76
CA ASN A 216 9.83 -10.81 -9.93
C ASN A 216 9.18 -9.45 -9.63
N ALA A 217 8.53 -9.30 -8.47
CA ALA A 217 7.87 -8.06 -8.07
C ALA A 217 8.85 -6.90 -7.84
N THR A 218 10.05 -7.19 -7.32
CA THR A 218 11.07 -6.17 -7.01
C THR A 218 11.95 -5.80 -8.22
N SER A 219 11.98 -6.64 -9.26
CA SER A 219 12.82 -6.41 -10.45
C SER A 219 12.15 -5.51 -11.51
N GLY A 220 10.87 -5.14 -11.32
CA GLY A 220 10.09 -4.35 -12.29
C GLY A 220 9.79 -5.14 -13.58
N PRO A 221 8.92 -4.64 -14.48
CA PRO A 221 8.63 -5.30 -15.74
C PRO A 221 9.85 -5.17 -16.68
N ALA A 222 10.72 -6.18 -16.69
CA ALA A 222 11.82 -6.26 -17.65
C ALA A 222 11.29 -6.73 -19.03
N PRO A 223 11.54 -6.00 -20.13
CA PRO A 223 11.18 -6.46 -21.46
C PRO A 223 12.24 -7.47 -21.95
N GLY A 224 12.11 -8.73 -21.56
CA GLY A 224 12.99 -9.81 -22.01
C GLY A 224 12.91 -11.07 -21.13
N PRO A 225 13.47 -12.21 -21.57
CA PRO A 225 13.58 -13.40 -20.72
C PRO A 225 14.34 -13.03 -19.44
N VAL A 226 13.71 -13.28 -18.29
CA VAL A 226 14.27 -12.98 -16.97
C VAL A 226 15.51 -13.84 -16.75
N THR A 227 16.69 -13.27 -16.95
CA THR A 227 17.96 -13.91 -16.61
C THR A 227 18.24 -13.70 -15.14
N PHE A 228 18.27 -14.78 -14.36
CA PHE A 228 18.67 -14.73 -12.96
C PHE A 228 20.18 -14.88 -12.85
N GLU A 229 20.84 -14.01 -12.07
CA GLU A 229 22.20 -14.27 -11.61
C GLU A 229 22.21 -15.55 -10.75
N ILE A 230 23.24 -16.39 -10.93
CA ILE A 230 23.41 -17.66 -10.23
C ILE A 230 23.38 -17.47 -8.71
N ASP A 231 23.91 -16.36 -8.20
CA ASP A 231 23.92 -16.03 -6.78
C ASP A 231 22.50 -15.79 -6.24
N ARG A 232 21.63 -15.16 -7.02
CA ARG A 232 20.21 -15.01 -6.67
C ARG A 232 19.48 -16.35 -6.71
N LEU A 233 19.77 -17.20 -7.67
CA LEU A 233 19.22 -18.57 -7.77
C LEU A 233 19.67 -19.44 -6.59
N THR A 234 20.92 -19.32 -6.17
CA THR A 234 21.50 -20.06 -5.03
C THR A 234 20.87 -19.62 -3.72
N ALA A 235 20.64 -18.31 -3.55
CA ALA A 235 19.88 -17.76 -2.42
C ALA A 235 18.39 -18.17 -2.45
N ILE A 236 17.77 -18.29 -3.63
CA ILE A 236 16.40 -18.78 -3.79
C ILE A 236 16.27 -20.25 -3.39
N LEU A 237 17.25 -21.08 -3.75
CA LEU A 237 17.27 -22.52 -3.48
C LEU A 237 17.75 -22.91 -2.07
N GLY A 238 18.12 -21.93 -1.24
CA GLY A 238 18.61 -22.18 0.12
C GLY A 238 19.89 -23.03 0.18
N LEU A 239 20.72 -22.97 -0.86
CA LEU A 239 21.95 -23.79 -0.99
C LEU A 239 23.15 -23.23 -0.21
N GLU A 240 23.00 -22.10 0.48
CA GLU A 240 24.02 -21.58 1.39
C GLU A 240 23.98 -22.38 2.70
N GLN A 241 24.82 -23.41 2.81
CA GLN A 241 25.05 -24.06 4.09
C GLN A 241 25.85 -23.16 5.04
N PRO A 242 25.50 -23.08 6.33
CA PRO A 242 26.33 -22.38 7.30
C PRO A 242 27.64 -23.16 7.49
N LYS A 243 28.77 -22.45 7.47
CA LYS A 243 30.05 -22.94 7.98
C LYS A 243 30.07 -22.89 9.50
#